data_AF-A0A9P4NNW7-F1
#
_entry.id   AF-A0A9P4NNW7-F1
#
_cell.length_a   1.000
_cell.length_b   1.000
_cell.length_c   1.000
_cell.angle_alpha   90.00
_cell.angle_beta   90.00
_cell.angle_gamma   90.00
#
_symmetry.space_group_name_H-M   'P 1'
#
loop_
_entity.id
_entity.type
_entity.pdbx_description
1 polymer ?
#
loop_
_entity_poly.entity_id
_entity_poly.type
_entity_poly.pdbx_seq_one_letter_code
_entity_poly.pdbx_strand_id
1 'polypeptide(L)'
;EMETPVFFHMPGKKPYGIFCQWFPSPLAIALDSLDYVTYIDSKDGRLHTVFKGADTITFGCCEQYMMCCKALHFSDFEIASRIMQTSSPKEQKELGSRVLGFDNDEWMKIATRVVEDGNYAKFTQESELREVLLGTGDRMLVEAAASDDTWGIGFNETNARRMWNEGKNEDWGKNCLGKALMAVRERIRRE
;
A
#
# COMPACT_ATOMS: atom_id res chain seq x y z
N GLU A 1 -29.38 -9.11 4.97
CA GLU A 1 -28.40 -8.83 6.03
C GLU A 1 -27.12 -8.36 5.35
N MET A 2 -26.45 -7.33 5.86
CA MET A 2 -25.12 -6.96 5.34
C MET A 2 -24.14 -8.06 5.76
N GLU A 3 -23.41 -8.64 4.80
CA GLU A 3 -22.40 -9.64 5.11
C GLU A 3 -21.32 -9.04 6.03
N THR A 4 -20.87 -9.85 7.00
CA THR A 4 -19.83 -9.46 7.95
C THR A 4 -18.54 -9.08 7.21
N PRO A 5 -17.93 -7.92 7.52
CA PRO A 5 -16.68 -7.49 6.92
C PRO A 5 -15.54 -8.47 7.17
N VAL A 6 -14.59 -8.48 6.24
CA VAL A 6 -13.31 -9.15 6.38
C VAL A 6 -12.34 -8.18 7.04
N PHE A 7 -12.12 -8.39 8.34
CA PHE A 7 -11.11 -7.66 9.09
C PHE A 7 -9.73 -8.28 8.88
N PHE A 8 -8.73 -7.43 8.69
CA PHE A 8 -7.34 -7.85 8.60
C PHE A 8 -6.43 -6.84 9.30
N HIS A 9 -5.31 -7.33 9.84
CA HIS A 9 -4.26 -6.50 10.42
C HIS A 9 -3.00 -7.34 10.61
N MET A 10 -1.83 -6.81 10.27
CA MET A 10 -0.52 -7.48 10.36
C MET A 10 -0.37 -8.73 9.46
N PRO A 11 0.82 -9.00 8.92
CA PRO A 11 1.01 -10.06 7.93
C PRO A 11 0.86 -11.48 8.50
N GLY A 12 1.10 -11.67 9.80
CA GLY A 12 1.03 -12.98 10.45
C GLY A 12 -0.38 -13.47 10.81
N LYS A 13 -1.42 -12.61 10.72
CA LYS A 13 -2.77 -12.98 11.12
C LYS A 13 -3.50 -13.76 10.02
N LYS A 14 -3.60 -15.07 10.15
CA LYS A 14 -4.32 -15.90 9.18
C LYS A 14 -5.86 -15.75 9.32
N PRO A 15 -6.62 -15.88 8.22
CA PRO A 15 -6.15 -16.05 6.83
C PRO A 15 -5.84 -14.71 6.12
N TYR A 16 -6.29 -13.58 6.67
CA TYR A 16 -6.37 -12.32 5.93
C TYR A 16 -5.16 -11.39 6.05
N GLY A 17 -4.10 -11.81 6.73
CA GLY A 17 -2.84 -11.07 6.86
C GLY A 17 -2.20 -10.77 5.51
N ILE A 18 -2.55 -11.52 4.47
CA ILE A 18 -2.16 -11.26 3.08
C ILE A 18 -2.59 -9.88 2.56
N PHE A 19 -3.65 -9.28 3.11
CA PHE A 19 -4.12 -7.95 2.70
C PHE A 19 -3.27 -6.82 3.30
N CYS A 20 -2.46 -7.12 4.33
CA CYS A 20 -1.54 -6.17 4.92
C CYS A 20 -0.44 -5.77 3.91
N GLN A 21 -0.09 -4.49 3.87
CA GLN A 21 1.00 -3.98 3.02
C GLN A 21 2.36 -4.57 3.40
N TRP A 22 2.51 -5.02 4.64
CA TRP A 22 3.74 -5.63 5.17
C TRP A 22 3.85 -7.13 4.86
N PHE A 23 2.83 -7.73 4.23
CA PHE A 23 2.90 -9.14 3.85
C PHE A 23 3.97 -9.33 2.78
N PRO A 24 4.97 -10.22 3.00
CA PRO A 24 6.01 -10.50 2.01
C PRO A 24 5.38 -11.00 0.72
N SER A 25 5.45 -10.20 -0.33
CA SER A 25 4.85 -10.47 -1.63
C SER A 25 5.65 -9.69 -2.66
N PRO A 26 6.72 -10.29 -3.20
CA PRO A 26 7.53 -9.63 -4.22
C PRO A 26 6.67 -9.20 -5.39
N LEU A 27 6.74 -7.92 -5.75
CA LEU A 27 6.02 -7.36 -6.89
C LEU A 27 6.99 -6.67 -7.85
N ALA A 28 6.86 -6.99 -9.13
CA ALA A 28 7.66 -6.44 -10.21
C ALA A 28 6.87 -5.32 -10.91
N ILE A 29 7.41 -4.10 -10.92
CA ILE A 29 6.79 -2.91 -11.51
C ILE A 29 7.64 -2.40 -12.66
N ALA A 30 7.04 -2.17 -13.82
CA ALA A 30 7.73 -1.60 -14.98
C ALA A 30 8.21 -0.19 -14.66
N LEU A 31 9.46 0.14 -15.00
CA LEU A 31 10.06 1.42 -14.62
C LEU A 31 9.34 2.62 -15.28
N ASP A 32 8.84 2.42 -16.50
CA ASP A 32 8.10 3.44 -17.27
C ASP A 32 6.72 3.79 -16.69
N SER A 33 6.19 2.95 -15.81
CA SER A 33 4.94 3.20 -15.07
C SER A 33 5.12 4.11 -13.85
N LEU A 34 6.36 4.40 -13.45
CA LEU A 34 6.66 5.25 -12.30
C LEU A 34 6.92 6.70 -12.75
N ASP A 35 5.95 7.58 -12.51
CA ASP A 35 5.93 8.98 -13.00
C ASP A 35 7.09 9.88 -12.51
N TYR A 36 7.86 9.44 -11.50
CA TYR A 36 8.82 10.28 -10.75
C TYR A 36 10.22 9.65 -10.61
N VAL A 37 10.60 8.76 -11.52
CA VAL A 37 11.92 8.09 -11.47
C VAL A 37 13.06 8.92 -12.04
N THR A 38 12.79 10.12 -12.57
CA THR A 38 13.82 11.00 -13.11
C THR A 38 13.83 12.34 -12.39
N TYR A 39 15.03 12.87 -12.11
CA TYR A 39 15.21 14.15 -11.44
C TYR A 39 16.47 14.88 -11.90
N ILE A 40 16.51 16.19 -11.69
CA ILE A 40 17.72 16.99 -11.92
C ILE A 40 18.46 17.12 -10.59
N ASP A 41 19.67 16.57 -10.49
CA ASP A 41 20.49 16.70 -9.28
C ASP A 41 20.98 18.15 -9.18
N SER A 42 20.66 18.83 -8.08
CA SER A 42 21.04 20.22 -7.86
C SER A 42 22.56 20.42 -7.71
N LYS A 43 23.33 19.35 -7.46
CA LYS A 43 24.79 19.38 -7.33
C LYS A 43 25.51 19.40 -8.67
N ASP A 44 25.00 18.68 -9.67
CA ASP A 44 25.66 18.56 -10.98
C ASP A 44 24.83 19.07 -12.17
N GLY A 45 23.55 19.42 -11.93
CA GLY A 45 22.63 19.94 -12.94
C GLY A 45 22.19 18.91 -13.99
N ARG A 46 22.42 17.61 -13.75
CA ARG A 46 22.12 16.55 -14.73
C ARG A 46 20.84 15.80 -14.40
N LEU A 47 20.20 15.27 -15.44
CA LEU A 47 19.10 14.33 -15.30
C LEU A 47 19.66 12.99 -14.80
N HIS A 48 19.20 12.57 -13.63
CA HIS A 48 19.44 11.24 -13.06
C HIS A 48 18.15 10.44 -13.14
N THR A 49 18.28 9.17 -13.52
CA THR A 49 17.20 8.19 -13.45
C THR A 49 17.49 7.25 -12.30
N VAL A 50 16.57 7.17 -11.34
CA VAL A 50 16.60 6.16 -10.30
C VAL A 50 16.43 4.80 -10.97
N PHE A 51 17.19 3.80 -10.52
CA PHE A 51 17.19 2.45 -11.09
C PHE A 51 17.68 2.33 -12.55
N LYS A 52 18.70 3.12 -12.91
CA LYS A 52 19.30 3.10 -14.24
C LYS A 52 19.64 1.67 -14.73
N GLY A 53 19.15 1.33 -15.93
CA GLY A 53 19.45 0.08 -16.62
C GLY A 53 18.51 -1.09 -16.32
N ALA A 54 17.42 -0.85 -15.57
CA ALA A 54 16.38 -1.84 -15.33
C ALA A 54 15.08 -1.47 -16.07
N ASP A 55 14.47 -2.43 -16.76
CA ASP A 55 13.13 -2.27 -17.33
C ASP A 55 12.04 -2.46 -16.26
N THR A 56 12.39 -3.12 -15.15
CA THR A 56 11.45 -3.52 -14.09
C THR A 56 12.15 -3.48 -12.74
N ILE A 57 11.43 -3.00 -11.73
CA ILE A 57 11.88 -2.89 -10.34
C ILE A 57 11.09 -3.86 -9.47
N THR A 58 11.80 -4.64 -8.66
CA THR A 58 11.18 -5.56 -7.70
C THR A 58 11.16 -4.94 -6.31
N PHE A 59 9.99 -4.96 -5.68
CA PHE A 59 9.77 -4.58 -4.29
C PHE A 59 9.42 -5.83 -3.50
N GLY A 60 9.91 -5.98 -2.26
CA GLY A 60 9.65 -7.16 -1.43
C GLY A 60 8.22 -7.23 -0.86
N CYS A 61 7.53 -6.08 -0.77
CA CYS A 61 6.13 -5.97 -0.38
C CYS A 61 5.56 -4.61 -0.82
N CYS A 62 4.23 -4.45 -0.71
CA CYS A 62 3.58 -3.21 -1.10
C CYS A 62 3.97 -2.01 -0.22
N GLU A 63 4.38 -2.21 1.04
CA GLU A 63 4.91 -1.12 1.88
C GLU A 63 6.18 -0.51 1.28
N GLN A 64 7.13 -1.35 0.83
CA GLN A 64 8.36 -0.88 0.21
C GLN A 64 8.06 -0.06 -1.05
N TYR A 65 7.14 -0.58 -1.87
CA TYR A 65 6.66 0.10 -3.07
C TYR A 65 6.05 1.47 -2.73
N MET A 66 5.08 1.51 -1.82
CA MET A 66 4.39 2.74 -1.44
C MET A 66 5.35 3.78 -0.86
N MET A 67 6.26 3.39 0.02
CA MET A 67 7.21 4.32 0.64
C MET A 67 8.25 4.81 -0.37
N CYS A 68 8.71 3.96 -1.29
CA CYS A 68 9.61 4.37 -2.38
C CYS A 68 8.92 5.38 -3.29
N CYS A 69 7.69 5.08 -3.71
CA CYS A 69 6.84 5.97 -4.49
C CYS A 69 6.64 7.33 -3.82
N LYS A 70 6.37 7.32 -2.50
CA LYS A 70 6.26 8.52 -1.69
C LYS A 70 7.55 9.36 -1.72
N ALA A 71 8.69 8.74 -1.47
CA ALA A 71 9.98 9.43 -1.48
C ALA A 71 10.30 10.04 -2.84
N LEU A 72 10.06 9.29 -3.92
CA LEU A 72 10.29 9.76 -5.29
C LEU A 72 9.36 10.91 -5.67
N HIS A 73 8.08 10.88 -5.27
CA HIS A 73 7.13 11.95 -5.52
C HIS A 73 7.59 13.29 -4.92
N PHE A 74 8.19 13.28 -3.73
CA PHE A 74 8.77 14.46 -3.09
C PHE A 74 10.24 14.69 -3.45
N SER A 75 10.76 14.00 -4.48
CA SER A 75 12.14 14.11 -4.94
C SER A 75 13.21 13.81 -3.87
N ASP A 76 12.89 12.99 -2.89
CA ASP A 76 13.81 12.52 -1.85
C ASP A 76 14.45 11.18 -2.26
N PHE A 77 15.39 11.27 -3.20
CA PHE A 77 16.06 10.09 -3.78
C PHE A 77 16.97 9.35 -2.79
N GLU A 78 17.46 10.04 -1.76
CA GLU A 78 18.24 9.42 -0.70
C GLU A 78 17.36 8.49 0.14
N ILE A 79 16.18 8.97 0.59
CA ILE A 79 15.22 8.14 1.31
C ILE A 79 14.69 7.01 0.40
N ALA A 80 14.39 7.28 -0.87
CA ALA A 80 13.99 6.24 -1.82
C ALA A 80 15.04 5.12 -1.93
N SER A 81 16.33 5.48 -2.07
CA SER A 81 17.43 4.51 -2.13
C SER A 81 17.54 3.69 -0.84
N ARG A 82 17.41 4.34 0.33
CA ARG A 82 17.45 3.64 1.63
C ARG A 82 16.29 2.68 1.82
N ILE A 83 15.08 3.06 1.39
CA ILE A 83 13.89 2.18 1.41
C ILE A 83 14.13 0.92 0.55
N MET A 84 14.79 1.07 -0.60
CA MET A 84 15.11 -0.05 -1.48
C MET A 84 16.20 -0.97 -0.94
N GLN A 85 17.06 -0.48 -0.03
CA GLN A 85 18.13 -1.27 0.59
C GLN A 85 17.67 -2.09 1.80
N THR A 86 16.49 -1.81 2.37
CA THR A 86 15.96 -2.56 3.51
C THR A 86 14.86 -3.54 3.11
N SER A 87 14.87 -4.73 3.69
CA SER A 87 13.82 -5.74 3.56
C SER A 87 12.78 -5.69 4.70
N SER A 88 12.94 -4.78 5.67
CA SER A 88 12.06 -4.65 6.83
C SER A 88 10.91 -3.67 6.56
N PRO A 89 9.64 -4.13 6.50
CA PRO A 89 8.50 -3.23 6.30
C PRO A 89 8.38 -2.14 7.38
N LYS A 90 8.79 -2.47 8.61
CA LYS A 90 8.85 -1.51 9.69
C LYS A 90 9.84 -0.39 9.41
N GLU A 91 11.05 -0.73 8.94
CA GLU A 91 12.07 0.27 8.59
C GLU A 91 11.66 1.08 7.36
N GLN A 92 11.04 0.45 6.37
CA GLN A 92 10.48 1.13 5.18
C GLN A 92 9.46 2.20 5.59
N LYS A 93 8.51 1.85 6.48
CA LYS A 93 7.54 2.80 7.04
C LYS A 93 8.21 3.93 7.82
N GLU A 94 9.21 3.60 8.65
CA GLU A 94 9.95 4.59 9.43
C GLU A 94 10.70 5.57 8.51
N LEU A 95 11.33 5.09 7.43
CA LEU A 95 11.99 5.93 6.43
C LEU A 95 10.98 6.79 5.67
N GLY A 96 9.85 6.24 5.25
CA GLY A 96 8.79 6.97 4.55
C GLY A 96 8.13 8.07 5.38
N SER A 97 8.23 8.01 6.70
CA SER A 97 7.82 9.12 7.59
C SER A 97 8.82 10.28 7.66
N ARG A 98 10.03 10.09 7.13
CA ARG A 98 11.14 11.07 7.15
C ARG A 98 11.41 11.70 5.78
N VAL A 99 10.56 11.43 4.79
CA VAL A 99 10.66 12.00 3.44
C VAL A 99 10.68 13.53 3.54
N LEU A 100 11.73 14.14 2.99
CA LEU A 100 11.90 15.57 2.94
C LEU A 100 10.85 16.21 2.03
N GLY A 101 10.33 17.37 2.44
CA GLY A 101 9.30 18.08 1.68
C GLY A 101 7.93 17.39 1.66
N PHE A 102 7.72 16.35 2.47
CA PHE A 102 6.43 15.66 2.55
C PHE A 102 5.30 16.63 2.91
N ASP A 103 4.33 16.71 2.01
CA ASP A 103 3.05 17.35 2.22
C ASP A 103 1.93 16.31 2.14
N ASN A 104 1.12 16.22 3.19
CA ASN A 104 0.10 15.18 3.25
C ASN A 104 -1.01 15.40 2.22
N ASP A 105 -1.41 16.65 1.97
CA ASP A 105 -2.52 16.95 1.07
C ASP A 105 -2.13 16.69 -0.37
N GLU A 106 -0.89 17.00 -0.76
CA GLU A 106 -0.30 16.63 -2.04
C GLU A 106 -0.19 15.11 -2.19
N TRP A 107 0.36 14.43 -1.19
CA TRP A 107 0.49 12.97 -1.22
C TRP A 107 -0.86 12.29 -1.39
N MET A 108 -1.88 12.72 -0.65
CA MET A 108 -3.20 12.11 -0.70
C MET A 108 -3.92 12.27 -2.05
N LYS A 109 -3.46 13.17 -2.94
CA LYS A 109 -3.95 13.25 -4.33
C LYS A 109 -3.56 12.03 -5.17
N ILE A 110 -2.44 11.39 -4.86
CA ILE A 110 -1.91 10.26 -5.64
C ILE A 110 -1.83 8.96 -4.85
N ALA A 111 -1.84 9.01 -3.52
CA ALA A 111 -1.55 7.86 -2.67
C ALA A 111 -2.50 6.68 -2.92
N THR A 112 -3.78 6.94 -3.15
CA THR A 112 -4.77 5.90 -3.46
C THR A 112 -4.38 5.14 -4.72
N ARG A 113 -4.02 5.85 -5.80
CA ARG A 113 -3.59 5.24 -7.06
C ARG A 113 -2.32 4.40 -6.85
N VAL A 114 -1.33 4.94 -6.13
CA VAL A 114 -0.11 4.20 -5.80
C VAL A 114 -0.47 2.90 -5.06
N VAL A 115 -1.27 2.98 -3.99
CA VAL A 115 -1.63 1.77 -3.23
C VAL A 115 -2.45 0.78 -4.07
N GLU A 116 -3.34 1.26 -4.95
CA GLU A 116 -4.05 0.40 -5.89
C GLU A 116 -3.12 -0.29 -6.88
N ASP A 117 -2.17 0.43 -7.50
CA ASP A 117 -1.23 -0.14 -8.47
C ASP A 117 -0.31 -1.19 -7.83
N GLY A 118 0.19 -0.92 -6.62
CA GLY A 118 1.00 -1.88 -5.86
C GLY A 118 0.21 -3.13 -5.46
N ASN A 119 -1.02 -2.97 -4.99
CA ASN A 119 -1.87 -4.12 -4.66
C ASN A 119 -2.32 -4.88 -5.91
N TYR A 120 -2.62 -4.19 -7.01
CA TYR A 120 -2.94 -4.83 -8.28
C TYR A 120 -1.79 -5.72 -8.72
N ALA A 121 -0.56 -5.19 -8.79
CA ALA A 121 0.62 -5.98 -9.13
C ALA A 121 0.78 -7.21 -8.21
N LYS A 122 0.65 -7.03 -6.90
CA LYS A 122 0.69 -8.14 -5.92
C LYS A 122 -0.37 -9.22 -6.19
N PHE A 123 -1.62 -8.82 -6.42
CA PHE A 123 -2.74 -9.75 -6.58
C PHE A 123 -2.90 -10.29 -8.00
N THR A 124 -2.17 -9.77 -9.00
CA THR A 124 -2.16 -10.35 -10.35
C THR A 124 -0.92 -11.18 -10.65
N GLN A 125 0.20 -10.94 -9.94
CA GLN A 125 1.44 -11.70 -10.12
C GLN A 125 1.49 -12.99 -9.31
N GLU A 126 0.68 -13.12 -8.25
CA GLU A 126 0.60 -14.32 -7.43
C GLU A 126 -0.83 -14.89 -7.40
N SER A 127 -1.03 -16.07 -8.01
CA SER A 127 -2.35 -16.67 -8.20
C SER A 127 -3.04 -17.02 -6.88
N GLU A 128 -2.30 -17.50 -5.88
CA GLU A 128 -2.90 -17.84 -4.59
C GLU A 128 -3.45 -16.61 -3.87
N LEU A 129 -2.72 -15.49 -3.92
CA LEU A 129 -3.17 -14.22 -3.36
C LEU A 129 -4.40 -13.71 -4.11
N ARG A 130 -4.39 -13.80 -5.44
CA ARG A 130 -5.52 -13.43 -6.30
C ARG A 130 -6.80 -14.13 -5.87
N GLU A 131 -6.73 -15.45 -5.69
CA GLU A 131 -7.87 -16.27 -5.31
C GLU A 131 -8.43 -15.86 -3.95
N VAL A 132 -7.58 -15.58 -2.97
CA VAL A 132 -8.05 -15.12 -1.65
C VAL A 132 -8.74 -13.76 -1.76
N LEU A 133 -8.21 -12.81 -2.55
CA LEU A 133 -8.86 -11.51 -2.77
C LEU A 133 -10.23 -11.68 -3.44
N LEU A 134 -10.32 -12.44 -4.53
CA LEU A 134 -11.57 -12.68 -5.24
C LEU A 134 -12.59 -13.46 -4.37
N GLY A 135 -12.10 -14.41 -3.57
CA GLY A 135 -12.89 -15.19 -2.63
C GLY A 135 -13.47 -14.39 -1.45
N THR A 136 -13.09 -13.11 -1.30
CA THR A 136 -13.79 -12.21 -0.37
C THR A 136 -15.20 -11.87 -0.83
N GLY A 137 -15.56 -12.16 -2.09
CA GLY A 137 -16.89 -11.85 -2.62
C GLY A 137 -17.09 -10.34 -2.66
N ASP A 138 -18.26 -9.88 -2.22
CA ASP A 138 -18.57 -8.45 -2.15
C ASP A 138 -18.37 -7.87 -0.74
N ARG A 139 -17.82 -8.68 0.19
CA ARG A 139 -17.58 -8.27 1.57
C ARG A 139 -16.64 -7.08 1.62
N MET A 140 -16.93 -6.18 2.58
CA MET A 140 -16.07 -5.05 2.89
C MET A 140 -14.74 -5.56 3.47
N LEU A 141 -13.62 -5.04 2.95
CA LEU A 141 -12.29 -5.30 3.49
C LEU A 141 -11.93 -4.17 4.46
N VAL A 142 -11.50 -4.50 5.67
CA VAL A 142 -11.30 -3.53 6.74
C VAL A 142 -9.94 -3.73 7.41
N GLU A 143 -9.05 -2.74 7.27
CA GLU A 143 -7.77 -2.74 7.97
C GLU A 143 -7.95 -2.28 9.42
N ALA A 144 -7.97 -3.25 10.34
CA ALA A 144 -8.20 -3.02 11.77
C ALA A 144 -6.90 -2.63 12.52
N ALA A 145 -6.27 -1.55 12.06
CA ALA A 145 -5.09 -0.95 12.67
C ALA A 145 -5.50 0.11 13.71
N ALA A 146 -5.23 -0.14 15.00
CA ALA A 146 -5.62 0.76 16.08
C ALA A 146 -4.88 2.11 16.10
N SER A 147 -3.72 2.20 15.44
CA SER A 147 -2.87 3.40 15.42
C SER A 147 -2.93 4.14 14.08
N ASP A 148 -3.88 3.79 13.20
CA ASP A 148 -3.99 4.35 11.86
C ASP A 148 -5.47 4.47 11.47
N ASP A 149 -5.96 5.72 11.43
CA ASP A 149 -7.33 6.08 11.08
C ASP A 149 -7.47 6.55 9.62
N THR A 150 -6.39 6.52 8.85
CA THR A 150 -6.38 6.94 7.44
C THR A 150 -6.34 5.73 6.53
N TRP A 151 -5.31 4.90 6.64
CA TRP A 151 -5.25 3.65 5.88
C TRP A 151 -6.07 2.55 6.54
N GLY A 152 -6.06 2.53 7.88
CA GLY A 152 -6.94 1.72 8.70
C GLY A 152 -8.19 2.45 9.20
N ILE A 153 -8.88 1.78 10.14
CA ILE A 153 -10.08 2.30 10.80
C ILE A 153 -9.82 2.92 12.18
N GLY A 154 -8.59 2.94 12.69
CA GLY A 154 -8.27 3.48 14.02
C GLY A 154 -8.69 2.57 15.19
N PHE A 155 -9.19 1.35 14.91
CA PHE A 155 -9.59 0.38 15.93
C PHE A 155 -8.96 -0.98 15.66
N ASN A 156 -8.63 -1.70 16.73
CA ASN A 156 -8.28 -3.11 16.62
C ASN A 156 -9.51 -3.94 16.21
N GLU A 157 -9.27 -5.15 15.71
CA GLU A 157 -10.31 -6.03 15.18
C GLU A 157 -11.42 -6.35 16.19
N THR A 158 -11.09 -6.56 17.47
CA THR A 158 -12.08 -6.87 18.51
C THR A 158 -13.07 -5.72 18.69
N ASN A 159 -12.56 -4.48 18.81
CA ASN A 159 -13.39 -3.30 18.95
C ASN A 159 -14.18 -3.01 17.67
N ALA A 160 -13.55 -3.18 16.50
CA ALA A 160 -14.19 -2.99 15.21
C ALA A 160 -15.38 -3.94 15.02
N ARG A 161 -15.22 -5.23 15.31
CA ARG A 161 -16.32 -6.22 15.25
C ARG A 161 -17.46 -5.87 16.18
N ARG A 162 -17.15 -5.42 17.40
CA ARG A 162 -18.17 -4.97 18.36
C ARG A 162 -18.93 -3.77 17.79
N MET A 163 -18.23 -2.76 17.27
CA MET A 163 -18.86 -1.57 16.69
C MET A 163 -19.73 -1.92 15.48
N TRP A 164 -19.28 -2.82 14.60
CA TRP A 164 -20.10 -3.32 13.50
C TRP A 164 -21.41 -3.96 13.96
N ASN A 165 -21.34 -4.84 14.96
CA ASN A 165 -22.53 -5.51 15.49
C ASN A 165 -23.49 -4.55 16.21
N GLU A 166 -22.95 -3.47 16.78
CA GLU A 166 -23.74 -2.38 17.39
C GLU A 166 -24.25 -1.35 16.36
N GLY A 167 -23.88 -1.48 15.07
CA GLY A 167 -24.22 -0.52 14.03
C GLY A 167 -23.53 0.85 14.19
N LYS A 168 -22.33 0.87 14.79
CA LYS A 168 -21.51 2.06 15.10
C LYS A 168 -20.27 2.20 14.23
N ASN A 169 -20.33 1.70 13.00
CA ASN A 169 -19.18 1.72 12.08
C ASN A 169 -18.97 3.10 11.42
N GLU A 170 -19.83 4.08 11.69
CA GLU A 170 -19.66 5.49 11.31
C GLU A 170 -18.48 6.16 12.04
N ASP A 171 -18.09 5.65 13.21
CA ASP A 171 -16.96 6.14 14.00
C ASP A 171 -15.60 5.63 13.47
N TRP A 172 -15.60 4.73 12.49
CA TRP A 172 -14.37 4.21 11.89
C TRP A 172 -13.61 5.28 11.11
N GLY A 173 -12.29 5.16 11.11
CA GLY A 173 -11.40 5.89 10.22
C GLY A 173 -11.68 5.62 8.73
N LYS A 174 -10.87 6.23 7.87
CA LYS A 174 -11.13 6.30 6.42
C LYS A 174 -11.02 4.94 5.72
N ASN A 175 -10.30 3.97 6.29
CA ASN A 175 -10.09 2.63 5.71
C ASN A 175 -9.61 2.68 4.24
N CYS A 176 -8.68 3.59 3.92
CA CYS A 176 -8.21 3.77 2.55
C CYS A 176 -7.61 2.48 1.95
N LEU A 177 -6.93 1.66 2.75
CA LEU A 177 -6.37 0.40 2.24
C LEU A 177 -7.47 -0.60 1.87
N GLY A 178 -8.47 -0.76 2.74
CA GLY A 178 -9.63 -1.60 2.45
C GLY A 178 -10.35 -1.19 1.16
N LYS A 179 -10.53 0.12 0.96
CA LYS A 179 -11.11 0.69 -0.28
C LYS A 179 -10.26 0.40 -1.51
N ALA A 180 -8.94 0.61 -1.44
CA ALA A 180 -8.02 0.32 -2.54
C ALA A 180 -8.04 -1.17 -2.92
N LEU A 181 -8.04 -2.08 -1.94
CA LEU A 181 -8.13 -3.52 -2.18
C LEU A 181 -9.44 -3.93 -2.86
N MET A 182 -10.57 -3.31 -2.47
CA MET A 182 -11.85 -3.55 -3.11
C MET A 182 -11.87 -3.00 -4.55
N ALA A 183 -11.26 -1.83 -4.80
CA ALA A 183 -11.11 -1.30 -6.16
C ALA A 183 -10.27 -2.22 -7.04
N VAL A 184 -9.15 -2.73 -6.52
CA VAL A 184 -8.30 -3.74 -7.19
C VAL A 184 -9.08 -5.02 -7.46
N ARG A 185 -9.88 -5.51 -6.50
CA ARG A 185 -10.74 -6.69 -6.68
C ARG A 185 -11.71 -6.49 -7.84
N GLU A 186 -12.37 -5.33 -7.92
CA GLU A 186 -13.28 -4.99 -9.02
C GLU A 186 -12.57 -4.85 -10.36
N ARG A 187 -11.35 -4.29 -10.37
CA ARG A 187 -10.52 -4.24 -11.59
C ARG A 187 -10.21 -5.63 -12.10
N ILE A 188 -9.72 -6.53 -11.23
CA ILE A 188 -9.36 -7.91 -11.58
C ILE A 188 -10.57 -8.71 -12.09
N ARG A 189 -11.79 -8.43 -11.60
CA ARG A 189 -13.03 -9.09 -12.06
C ARG A 189 -13.46 -8.70 -13.47
N ARG A 190 -12.99 -7.56 -13.99
CA ARG A 190 -13.37 -7.03 -15.31
C ARG A 190 -12.44 -7.51 -16.43
N GLU A 191 -11.33 -8.13 -16.07
CA GLU A 191 -10.33 -8.73 -16.98
C GLU A 191 -10.69 -10.17 -17.29
#